data_AF-A0A961TCD8-F1
#
_entry.id   AF-A0A961TCD8-F1
#
_cell.length_a   1.000
_cell.length_b   1.000
_cell.length_c   1.000
_cell.angle_alpha   90.00
_cell.angle_beta   90.00
_cell.angle_gamma   90.00
#
_symmetry.space_group_name_H-M   'P 1'
#
loop_
_entity.id
_entity.type
_entity.pdbx_description
1 polymer ?
#
loop_
_entity_poly.entity_id
_entity_poly.type
_entity_poly.pdbx_seq_one_letter_code
_entity_poly.pdbx_strand_id
1 'polypeptide(L)'
;HFTSQVLLNPDDLVIDVKYLDGPFRRLDNRWQFAARGPAACDVHFDIDYEFSSRVLGALMGAMFDRAFRHFTNAFEERARQVYGDPPGQTGT
;
A
#
# COMPACT_ATOMS: atom_id res chain seq x y z
N HIS A 1 2.48 -1.59 -19.87
CA HIS A 1 3.15 -0.59 -19.02
C HIS A 1 2.19 -0.31 -17.87
N PHE A 2 2.66 -0.10 -16.64
CA PHE A 2 1.81 0.23 -15.50
C PHE A 2 2.20 1.62 -15.04
N THR A 3 1.23 2.51 -14.87
CA THR A 3 1.49 3.88 -14.41
C THR A 3 0.41 4.32 -13.44
N SER A 4 0.82 4.89 -12.32
CA SER A 4 -0.04 5.46 -11.29
C SER A 4 0.35 6.90 -11.00
N GLN A 5 -0.64 7.70 -10.64
CA GLN A 5 -0.47 9.02 -10.06
C GLN A 5 -0.36 8.88 -8.54
N VAL A 6 0.64 9.52 -7.93
CA VAL A 6 0.82 9.57 -6.48
C VAL A 6 0.67 11.02 -6.02
N LEU A 7 -0.29 11.27 -5.13
CA LEU A 7 -0.55 12.56 -4.52
C LEU A 7 -0.28 12.45 -3.02
N LEU A 8 0.62 13.28 -2.52
CA LEU A 8 0.95 13.38 -1.10
C LEU A 8 0.19 14.57 -0.51
N ASN A 9 -0.54 14.33 0.57
CA ASN A 9 -1.14 15.36 1.41
C ASN A 9 -0.51 15.29 2.81
N PRO A 10 0.50 16.11 3.10
CA PRO A 10 1.21 16.11 4.38
C PRO A 10 0.34 16.56 5.56
N ASP A 11 -0.60 17.47 5.33
CA ASP A 11 -1.43 18.06 6.40
C ASP A 11 -2.36 17.02 7.01
N ASP A 12 -2.87 16.11 6.19
CA ASP A 12 -3.76 15.02 6.61
C ASP A 12 -3.02 13.69 6.83
N LEU A 13 -1.69 13.65 6.59
CA LEU A 13 -0.87 12.44 6.58
C LEU A 13 -1.44 11.35 5.67
N VAL A 14 -1.85 11.75 4.46
CA VAL A 14 -2.49 10.88 3.46
C VAL A 14 -1.65 10.80 2.20
N ILE A 15 -1.59 9.61 1.62
CA ILE A 15 -1.10 9.38 0.27
C ILE A 15 -2.23 8.77 -0.55
N ASP A 16 -2.70 9.51 -1.55
CA ASP A 16 -3.67 9.03 -2.51
C ASP A 16 -2.95 8.60 -3.78
N VAL A 17 -3.15 7.35 -4.16
CA VAL A 17 -2.59 6.79 -5.37
C VAL A 17 -3.75 6.40 -6.28
N LYS A 18 -3.73 6.90 -7.51
CA LYS A 18 -4.75 6.63 -8.52
C LYS A 18 -4.11 5.98 -9.72
N TYR A 19 -4.79 4.98 -10.24
CA TYR A 19 -4.34 4.29 -11.43
C TYR A 19 -4.60 5.10 -12.70
N LEU A 20 -3.63 5.08 -13.63
CA LEU A 20 -3.71 5.80 -14.90
C LEU A 20 -3.74 4.85 -16.12
N ASP A 21 -2.92 3.79 -16.15
CA ASP A 21 -2.81 2.91 -17.33
C ASP A 21 -2.36 1.46 -17.01
N GLY A 22 -2.88 0.48 -17.77
CA GLY A 22 -2.65 -0.97 -17.57
C GLY A 22 -3.89 -1.89 -17.74
N PRO A 23 -3.93 -3.07 -17.09
CA PRO A 23 -5.02 -4.06 -17.24
C PRO A 23 -6.24 -3.84 -16.33
N PHE A 24 -6.18 -2.88 -15.42
CA PHE A 24 -7.24 -2.58 -14.46
C PHE A 24 -8.23 -1.58 -15.04
N ARG A 25 -9.50 -1.70 -14.66
CA ARG A 25 -10.54 -0.73 -14.99
C ARG A 25 -10.59 0.38 -13.94
N ARG A 26 -10.32 0.03 -12.68
CA ARG A 26 -10.11 0.96 -11.56
C ARG A 26 -9.11 0.34 -10.59
N LEU A 27 -8.25 1.17 -10.01
CA LEU A 27 -7.35 0.79 -8.92
C LEU A 27 -6.98 2.08 -8.19
N ASP A 28 -7.70 2.33 -7.11
CA ASP A 28 -7.49 3.45 -6.20
C ASP A 28 -6.97 2.89 -4.89
N ASN A 29 -5.93 3.51 -4.35
CA ASN A 29 -5.24 3.08 -3.14
C ASN A 29 -4.97 4.32 -2.30
N ARG A 30 -5.33 4.27 -1.03
CA ARG A 30 -5.16 5.34 -0.08
C ARG A 30 -4.40 4.81 1.13
N TRP A 31 -3.36 5.54 1.49
CA TRP A 31 -2.60 5.32 2.71
C TRP A 31 -2.88 6.48 3.65
N GLN A 32 -3.14 6.18 4.91
CA GLN A 32 -3.26 7.18 5.95
C GLN A 32 -2.45 6.76 7.17
N PHE A 33 -1.67 7.70 7.70
CA PHE A 33 -0.79 7.45 8.83
C PHE A 33 -1.38 8.13 10.07
N ALA A 34 -1.72 7.33 11.07
CA ALA A 34 -2.20 7.82 12.36
C ALA A 34 -1.07 7.68 13.39
N ALA A 35 -0.65 8.80 14.00
CA ALA A 35 0.40 8.77 15.02
C ALA A 35 -0.06 7.99 16.26
N ARG A 36 0.75 7.02 16.71
CA ARG A 36 0.53 6.22 17.91
C ARG A 36 1.68 6.46 18.89
N GLY A 37 1.74 7.69 19.41
CA GLY A 37 2.83 8.13 20.28
C GLY A 37 4.09 8.54 19.51
N PRO A 38 5.24 8.68 20.19
CA PRO A 38 6.42 9.36 19.65
C PRO A 38 7.25 8.54 18.66
N ALA A 39 7.08 7.21 18.63
CA ALA A 39 7.92 6.31 17.83
C ALA A 39 7.12 5.20 17.12
N ALA A 40 5.79 5.31 17.08
CA ALA A 40 4.93 4.36 16.39
C ALA A 40 3.82 5.09 15.66
N CYS A 41 3.34 4.49 14.58
CA CYS A 41 2.16 4.93 13.86
C CYS A 41 1.35 3.71 13.43
N ASP A 42 0.04 3.86 13.41
CA ASP A 42 -0.85 2.91 12.76
C ASP A 42 -0.99 3.33 11.29
N VAL A 43 -0.85 2.36 10.39
CA VAL A 43 -1.00 2.57 8.94
C VAL A 43 -2.35 2.03 8.51
N HIS A 44 -3.21 2.92 8.03
CA HIS A 44 -4.48 2.57 7.41
C HIS A 44 -4.27 2.47 5.90
N PHE A 45 -4.60 1.31 5.34
CA PHE A 45 -4.50 1.04 3.91
C PHE A 45 -5.86 0.64 3.37
N ASP A 46 -6.37 1.46 2.46
CA ASP A 46 -7.63 1.23 1.76
C ASP A 46 -7.34 1.10 0.26
N ILE A 47 -7.92 0.10 -0.38
CA ILE A 47 -7.77 -0.12 -1.82
C ILE A 47 -9.10 -0.53 -2.44
N ASP A 48 -9.52 0.20 -3.46
CA ASP A 48 -10.69 -0.08 -4.29
C ASP A 48 -10.18 -0.42 -5.68
N TYR A 49 -10.59 -1.57 -6.21
CA TYR A 49 -10.16 -1.98 -7.54
C TYR A 49 -11.30 -2.64 -8.30
N GLU A 50 -11.25 -2.50 -9.63
CA GLU A 50 -12.13 -3.17 -10.57
C GLU A 50 -11.30 -3.71 -11.73
N PHE A 51 -11.41 -5.02 -11.98
CA PHE A 51 -10.81 -5.63 -13.16
C PHE A 51 -11.76 -5.57 -14.34
N SER A 52 -11.18 -5.41 -15.53
CA SER A 52 -11.91 -5.41 -16.79
C SER A 52 -12.52 -6.79 -17.13
N SER A 53 -12.12 -7.87 -16.45
CA SER A 53 -12.54 -9.25 -16.72
C SER A 53 -13.20 -9.93 -15.52
N ARG A 54 -14.37 -10.55 -15.76
CA ARG A 54 -15.16 -11.29 -14.76
C ARG A 54 -14.47 -12.55 -14.23
N VAL A 55 -13.62 -13.19 -15.04
CA VAL A 55 -12.86 -14.39 -14.62
C VAL A 55 -11.74 -14.03 -13.66
N LEU A 56 -11.07 -12.89 -13.86
CA LEU A 56 -10.12 -12.35 -12.87
C LEU A 56 -10.86 -11.97 -11.58
N GLY A 57 -12.07 -11.43 -11.69
CA GLY A 57 -12.95 -11.11 -10.56
C GLY A 57 -13.15 -12.27 -9.56
N ALA A 58 -13.23 -13.52 -10.03
CA ALA A 58 -13.43 -14.69 -9.17
C ALA A 58 -12.19 -15.09 -8.36
N LEU A 59 -10.99 -14.71 -8.80
CA LEU A 59 -9.72 -14.96 -8.09
C LEU A 59 -9.36 -13.84 -7.10
N MET A 60 -10.27 -12.87 -6.90
CA MET A 60 -9.97 -11.62 -6.20
C MET A 60 -9.56 -11.78 -4.75
N GLY A 61 -10.25 -12.60 -3.96
CA GLY A 61 -9.91 -12.75 -2.54
C GLY A 61 -8.48 -13.23 -2.34
N ALA A 62 -8.06 -14.24 -3.11
CA ALA A 62 -6.72 -14.80 -3.01
C ALA A 62 -5.62 -13.87 -3.55
N MET A 63 -5.92 -13.05 -4.57
CA MET A 63 -4.96 -12.10 -5.11
C MET A 63 -4.83 -10.84 -4.26
N PHE A 64 -5.92 -10.33 -3.69
CA PHE A 64 -5.92 -9.20 -2.77
C PHE A 64 -4.98 -9.45 -1.59
N ASP A 65 -5.14 -10.60 -0.93
CA ASP A 65 -4.27 -11.00 0.18
C ASP A 65 -2.78 -10.99 -0.20
N ARG A 66 -2.47 -11.45 -1.41
CA ARG A 66 -1.10 -11.50 -1.92
C ARG A 66 -0.58 -10.11 -2.28
N ALA A 67 -1.41 -9.27 -2.89
CA ALA A 67 -1.07 -7.90 -3.25
C ALA A 67 -0.85 -7.05 -1.99
N PHE A 68 -1.75 -7.15 -1.01
CA PHE A 68 -1.63 -6.49 0.28
C PHE A 68 -0.32 -6.85 0.97
N ARG A 69 -0.02 -8.15 1.12
CA ARG A 69 1.27 -8.60 1.67
C ARG A 69 2.46 -8.06 0.88
N HIS A 70 2.35 -8.00 -0.44
CA HIS A 70 3.43 -7.45 -1.27
C HIS A 70 3.66 -5.96 -1.01
N PHE A 71 2.60 -5.16 -0.90
CA PHE A 71 2.69 -3.73 -0.60
C PHE A 71 3.21 -3.46 0.80
N THR A 72 2.71 -4.18 1.81
CA THR A 72 3.19 -4.05 3.20
C THR A 72 4.66 -4.42 3.29
N ASN A 73 5.07 -5.55 2.70
CA ASN A 73 6.48 -5.96 2.70
C ASN A 73 7.36 -4.94 1.97
N ALA A 74 6.94 -4.42 0.82
CA ALA A 74 7.70 -3.41 0.09
C ALA A 74 7.84 -2.10 0.87
N PHE A 75 6.78 -1.71 1.61
CA PHE A 75 6.81 -0.54 2.48
C PHE A 75 7.77 -0.74 3.66
N GLU A 76 7.69 -1.88 4.36
CA GLU A 76 8.58 -2.23 5.45
C GLU A 76 10.05 -2.32 5.00
N GLU A 77 10.30 -2.97 3.85
CA GLU A 77 11.63 -3.06 3.23
C GLU A 77 12.20 -1.66 2.97
N ARG A 78 11.38 -0.77 2.41
CA ARG A 78 11.79 0.61 2.14
C ARG A 78 12.03 1.39 3.42
N ALA A 79 11.19 1.21 4.43
CA ALA A 79 11.38 1.83 5.74
C ALA A 79 12.70 1.38 6.37
N ARG A 80 13.02 0.08 6.31
CA ARG A 80 14.30 -0.47 6.79
C ARG A 80 15.50 0.13 6.05
N GLN A 81 15.40 0.30 4.73
CA GLN A 81 16.46 0.93 3.95
C GLN A 81 16.68 2.42 4.28
N VAL A 82 15.62 3.16 4.62
CA VAL A 82 15.70 4.61 4.88
C VAL A 82 16.03 4.91 6.34
N TYR A 83 15.46 4.15 7.28
CA TYR A 83 15.51 4.43 8.71
C TYR A 83 16.30 3.40 9.53
N GLY A 84 16.73 2.28 8.92
CA GLY A 84 17.39 1.17 9.60
C GLY A 84 16.39 0.17 10.22
N ASP A 85 16.91 -0.88 10.86
CA ASP A 85 16.05 -1.85 11.56
C ASP A 85 15.44 -1.24 12.83
N PRO A 86 14.16 -1.54 13.11
CA PRO A 86 13.54 -1.08 14.34
C PRO A 86 14.29 -1.64 15.56
N PRO A 87 14.50 -0.82 16.61
CA PRO A 87 15.18 -1.27 17.82
C PRO A 87 14.38 -2.39 18.47
N GLY A 88 14.90 -3.62 18.40
CA GLY A 88 14.26 -4.81 18.96
C GLY A 88 14.06 -6.00 18.00
N GLN A 89 14.31 -5.85 16.69
CA GLN A 89 14.44 -6.99 15.77
C GLN A 89 15.91 -7.44 15.59
N THR A 90 16.75 -7.23 16.60
CA THR A 90 18.03 -7.95 16.69
C THR A 90 17.76 -9.33 17.27
N GLY A 91 17.49 -10.30 16.41
CA GLY A 91 17.21 -11.67 16.81
C GLY A 91 18.06 -12.68 16.05
N THR A 92 19.19 -13.06 16.66
CA THR A 92 19.99 -14.30 16.49
C THR A 92 20.80 -14.48 15.22
#